data_AF-A0A0F9YJF5-F1
#
_entry.id   AF-A0A0F9YJF5-F1
#
_cell.length_a   1.000
_cell.length_b   1.000
_cell.length_c   1.000
_cell.angle_alpha   90.00
_cell.angle_beta   90.00
_cell.angle_gamma   90.00
#
_symmetry.space_group_name_H-M   'P 1'
#
loop_
_entity.id
_entity.type
_entity.pdbx_description
1 polymer ?
#
loop_
_entity_poly.entity_id
_entity_poly.type
_entity_poly.pdbx_seq_one_letter_code
_entity_poly.pdbx_strand_id
1 'polypeptide(L)'
;MTVSNTEPPLVDVKVTNPVTYLRRWWEKVMDKEGVYFSFRIHPITAFLIAFGLTAGIFSIGRYSVNIPFLKYEVEDTTKTSPTFEPIWKETAFTGKLQYSPVGSKYFLITTSSEAITLEVPNNLDLFTLIGKRIFAVGEYNKQTKILKVADVKDLEVLSKTPIPIPTIIATPAATPSSTPIPTDVIDNSQTNL
;
A
#
# COMPACT_ATOMS: atom_id res chain seq x y z
N MET A 1 85.55 -16.27 -31.61
CA MET A 1 84.96 -14.98 -32.04
C MET A 1 84.04 -15.28 -33.20
N THR A 2 82.74 -15.36 -32.97
CA THR A 2 81.73 -15.60 -34.02
C THR A 2 80.75 -14.45 -33.98
N VAL A 3 80.84 -13.59 -35.00
CA VAL A 3 79.95 -12.46 -35.23
C VAL A 3 78.65 -13.04 -35.79
N SER A 4 77.60 -13.10 -34.99
CA SER A 4 76.29 -13.52 -35.47
C SER A 4 75.67 -12.40 -36.29
N ASN A 5 75.58 -12.61 -37.60
CA ASN A 5 74.80 -11.78 -38.51
C ASN A 5 73.31 -11.86 -38.13
N THR A 6 72.82 -10.82 -37.48
CA THR A 6 71.39 -10.65 -37.17
C THR A 6 70.70 -10.11 -38.41
N GLU A 7 70.18 -11.00 -39.26
CA GLU A 7 69.25 -10.61 -40.32
C GLU A 7 67.99 -9.98 -39.70
N PRO A 8 67.48 -8.85 -40.23
CA PRO A 8 66.32 -8.19 -39.67
C PRO A 8 65.05 -9.02 -39.93
N PRO A 9 64.16 -9.17 -38.94
CA PRO A 9 62.96 -9.99 -39.06
C PRO A 9 61.99 -9.40 -40.09
N LEU A 10 61.42 -10.26 -40.95
CA LEU A 10 60.49 -9.88 -42.03
C LEU A 10 59.13 -9.35 -41.53
N VAL A 11 58.81 -9.48 -40.24
CA VAL A 11 57.56 -8.97 -39.65
C VAL A 11 57.83 -8.45 -38.24
N ASP A 12 57.81 -7.12 -38.07
CA ASP A 12 57.87 -6.46 -36.77
C ASP A 12 56.44 -6.30 -36.21
N VAL A 13 56.04 -7.25 -35.35
CA VAL A 13 54.75 -7.15 -34.64
C VAL A 13 54.94 -6.26 -33.42
N LYS A 14 54.75 -4.96 -33.63
CA LYS A 14 54.79 -3.97 -32.56
C LYS A 14 53.55 -4.10 -31.69
N VAL A 15 53.59 -4.99 -30.70
CA VAL A 15 52.52 -5.13 -29.69
C VAL A 15 52.51 -3.86 -28.85
N THR A 16 51.64 -2.92 -29.21
CA THR A 16 51.45 -1.70 -28.43
C THR A 16 50.69 -2.08 -27.17
N ASN A 17 51.41 -2.29 -26.08
CA ASN A 17 50.82 -2.61 -24.79
C ASN A 17 50.07 -1.37 -24.25
N PRO A 18 48.73 -1.39 -24.17
CA PRO A 18 47.93 -0.23 -23.77
C PRO A 18 48.25 0.22 -22.34
N VAL A 19 48.68 -0.70 -21.48
CA VAL A 19 49.06 -0.43 -20.09
C VAL A 19 50.29 0.48 -20.02
N THR A 20 51.26 0.27 -20.91
CA THR A 20 52.49 1.08 -20.95
C THR A 20 52.23 2.50 -21.46
N TYR A 21 51.26 2.68 -22.37
CA TYR A 21 50.83 4.00 -22.83
C TYR A 21 50.14 4.77 -21.70
N LEU A 22 49.21 4.11 -20.99
CA LEU A 22 48.50 4.70 -19.85
C LEU A 22 49.45 5.11 -18.73
N ARG A 23 50.44 4.27 -18.42
CA ARG A 23 51.47 4.58 -17.42
C ARG A 23 52.30 5.80 -17.81
N ARG A 24 52.80 5.85 -19.06
CA ARG A 24 53.59 7.00 -19.56
C ARG A 24 52.74 8.28 -19.64
N TRP A 25 51.45 8.14 -19.95
CA TRP A 25 50.52 9.26 -19.92
C TRP A 25 50.33 9.76 -18.47
N TRP A 26 50.14 8.86 -17.51
CA TRP A 26 49.99 9.20 -16.10
C TRP A 26 51.23 9.87 -15.52
N GLU A 27 52.43 9.34 -15.81
CA GLU A 27 53.70 9.94 -15.42
C GLU A 27 53.83 11.36 -15.99
N LYS A 28 53.41 11.61 -17.24
CA LYS A 28 53.36 12.96 -17.82
C LYS A 28 52.34 13.89 -17.16
N VAL A 29 51.17 13.38 -16.75
CA VAL A 29 50.14 14.16 -16.06
C VAL A 29 50.59 14.56 -14.65
N MET A 30 51.38 13.72 -13.98
CA MET A 30 51.86 13.97 -12.62
C MET A 30 53.15 14.82 -12.56
N ASP A 31 54.07 14.67 -13.53
CA ASP A 31 55.42 15.28 -13.44
C ASP A 31 55.55 16.70 -13.98
N LYS A 32 54.66 17.17 -14.88
CA LYS A 32 54.87 18.46 -15.56
C LYS A 32 53.58 19.24 -15.78
N GLU A 33 53.52 20.39 -15.11
CA GLU A 33 52.62 21.52 -15.34
C GLU A 33 51.13 21.20 -15.20
N GLY A 34 50.49 21.84 -14.21
CA GLY A 34 49.09 21.61 -13.86
C GLY A 34 48.19 21.54 -15.09
N VAL A 35 47.61 20.35 -15.32
CA VAL A 35 46.66 20.14 -16.41
C VAL A 35 45.34 20.82 -16.03
N TYR A 36 45.00 21.90 -16.74
CA TYR A 36 43.72 22.57 -16.58
C TYR A 36 42.61 21.76 -17.23
N PHE A 37 41.89 20.98 -16.43
CA PHE A 37 40.65 20.37 -16.84
C PHE A 37 39.49 21.32 -16.55
N SER A 38 38.88 21.88 -17.60
CA SER A 38 37.61 22.59 -17.47
C SER A 38 36.46 21.70 -17.94
N PHE A 39 35.60 21.31 -17.01
CA PHE A 39 34.39 20.54 -17.30
C PHE A 39 33.18 21.46 -17.17
N ARG A 40 32.47 21.68 -18.29
CA ARG A 40 31.20 22.41 -18.29
C ARG A 40 30.06 21.41 -18.12
N ILE A 41 29.64 21.20 -16.88
CA ILE A 41 28.61 20.21 -16.55
C ILE A 41 27.26 20.94 -16.47
N HIS A 42 26.25 20.42 -17.16
CA HIS A 42 24.89 20.94 -17.03
C HIS A 42 24.28 20.46 -15.71
N PRO A 43 23.40 21.25 -15.05
CA PRO A 43 22.90 20.92 -13.71
C PRO A 43 22.27 19.52 -13.60
N ILE A 44 21.58 19.08 -14.64
CA ILE A 44 20.93 17.77 -14.70
C ILE A 44 21.97 16.65 -14.75
N THR A 45 23.05 16.81 -15.52
CA THR A 45 24.14 15.84 -15.59
C THR A 45 24.94 15.78 -14.29
N ALA A 46 25.10 16.92 -13.60
CA ALA A 46 25.75 16.96 -12.28
C ALA A 46 24.97 16.13 -11.24
N PHE A 47 23.64 16.21 -11.24
CA PHE A 47 22.80 15.39 -10.37
C PHE A 47 22.93 13.89 -10.65
N LEU A 48 22.93 13.48 -11.93
CA LEU A 48 23.10 12.08 -12.31
C LEU A 48 24.48 11.53 -11.97
N ILE A 49 25.53 12.32 -12.18
CA ILE A 49 26.90 11.95 -11.80
C ILE A 49 27.02 11.87 -10.28
N ALA A 50 26.47 12.83 -9.54
CA ALA A 50 26.48 12.80 -8.07
C ALA A 50 25.72 11.59 -7.52
N PHE A 51 24.55 11.28 -8.07
CA PHE A 51 23.75 10.11 -7.68
C PHE A 51 24.41 8.79 -8.09
N GLY A 52 25.02 8.73 -9.27
CA GLY A 52 25.77 7.57 -9.74
C GLY A 52 27.05 7.31 -8.93
N LEU A 53 27.78 8.37 -8.57
CA LEU A 53 28.99 8.26 -7.74
C LEU A 53 28.65 7.87 -6.30
N THR A 54 27.59 8.44 -5.72
CA THR A 54 27.12 8.01 -4.39
C THR A 54 26.65 6.56 -4.42
N ALA A 55 25.86 6.15 -5.41
CA ALA A 55 25.47 4.74 -5.57
C ALA A 55 26.69 3.81 -5.76
N GLY A 56 27.71 4.23 -6.53
CA GLY A 56 28.93 3.44 -6.75
C GLY A 56 29.79 3.27 -5.50
N ILE A 57 29.98 4.33 -4.71
CA ILE A 57 30.82 4.30 -3.49
C ILE A 57 30.13 3.52 -2.35
N PHE A 58 28.79 3.56 -2.27
CA PHE A 58 28.04 2.80 -1.27
C PHE A 58 27.78 1.33 -1.65
N SER A 59 28.06 0.92 -2.91
CA SER A 59 27.80 -0.46 -3.39
C SER A 59 29.04 -1.34 -3.51
N ILE A 60 30.25 -0.77 -3.37
CA ILE A 60 31.49 -1.55 -3.31
C ILE A 60 31.74 -1.86 -1.83
N GLY A 61 31.50 -3.13 -1.46
CA GLY A 61 31.61 -3.61 -0.10
C GLY A 61 32.87 -3.14 0.63
N ARG A 62 32.72 -2.90 1.93
CA ARG A 62 33.74 -2.45 2.88
C ARG A 62 35.09 -3.17 2.68
N TYR A 63 35.98 -2.59 1.87
CA TYR A 63 37.39 -2.97 1.90
C TYR A 63 38.04 -2.21 3.06
N SER A 64 38.24 -2.89 4.20
CA SER A 64 39.13 -2.37 5.24
C SER A 64 40.56 -2.46 4.71
N VAL A 65 41.07 -1.36 4.18
CA VAL A 65 42.50 -1.25 3.88
C VAL A 65 43.21 -1.17 5.23
N ASN A 66 43.91 -2.23 5.62
CA ASN A 66 44.73 -2.24 6.82
C ASN A 66 45.99 -1.40 6.55
N ILE A 67 45.92 -0.11 6.87
CA ILE A 67 47.04 0.83 6.73
C ILE A 67 47.68 0.97 8.13
N PRO A 68 48.94 0.53 8.33
CA PRO A 68 49.52 0.34 9.66
C PRO A 68 49.81 1.64 10.45
N PHE A 69 49.65 2.81 9.85
CA PHE A 69 49.84 4.11 10.51
C PHE A 69 48.55 4.92 10.70
N LEU A 70 47.45 4.52 10.08
CA LEU A 70 46.12 5.05 10.33
C LEU A 70 45.36 4.01 11.15
N LYS A 71 45.59 4.01 12.46
CA LYS A 71 44.69 3.35 13.41
C LYS A 71 43.36 4.10 13.39
N TYR A 72 42.53 3.82 12.38
CA TYR A 72 41.11 4.05 12.52
C TYR A 72 40.65 3.06 13.57
N GLU A 73 40.59 3.53 14.81
CA GLU A 73 39.69 2.97 15.81
C GLU A 73 38.29 3.24 15.26
N VAL A 74 37.84 2.32 14.41
CA VAL A 74 36.43 2.17 14.15
C VAL A 74 35.91 1.78 15.52
N GLU A 75 35.38 2.76 16.28
CA GLU A 75 34.46 2.42 17.35
C GLU A 75 33.56 1.38 16.73
N ASP A 76 33.59 0.16 17.27
CA ASP A 76 32.59 -0.84 16.99
C ASP A 76 31.28 -0.18 17.44
N THR A 77 30.71 0.62 16.55
CA THR A 77 29.33 0.99 16.55
C THR A 77 28.70 -0.37 16.39
N THR A 78 28.40 -0.96 17.54
CA THR A 78 27.56 -2.13 17.70
C THR A 78 26.60 -2.06 16.53
N LYS A 79 26.65 -3.07 15.67
CA LYS A 79 25.57 -3.30 14.73
C LYS A 79 24.32 -3.30 15.61
N THR A 80 23.63 -2.17 15.69
CA THR A 80 22.20 -2.15 15.62
C THR A 80 21.91 -2.83 14.28
N SER A 81 21.95 -4.16 14.32
CA SER A 81 20.95 -4.94 13.61
C SER A 81 19.67 -4.14 13.80
N PRO A 82 18.98 -3.70 12.74
CA PRO A 82 17.66 -3.17 12.94
C PRO A 82 16.89 -4.29 13.60
N THR A 83 16.79 -4.26 14.92
CA THR A 83 15.77 -4.98 15.65
C THR A 83 14.52 -4.37 15.08
N PHE A 84 13.94 -5.05 14.09
CA PHE A 84 12.67 -4.70 13.51
C PHE A 84 11.66 -4.90 14.62
N GLU A 85 11.61 -3.97 15.57
CA GLU A 85 10.50 -3.90 16.49
C GLU A 85 9.28 -3.65 15.62
N PRO A 86 8.23 -4.48 15.77
CA PRO A 86 6.99 -4.24 15.06
C PRO A 86 6.47 -2.88 15.51
N ILE A 87 6.55 -1.88 14.64
CA ILE A 87 6.03 -0.54 14.90
C ILE A 87 4.50 -0.65 14.90
N TRP A 88 3.93 -0.75 16.09
CA TRP A 88 2.49 -0.63 16.32
C TRP A 88 2.09 0.81 16.02
N LYS A 89 1.07 0.99 15.17
CA LYS A 89 0.55 2.30 14.78
C LYS A 89 -0.91 2.38 15.12
N GLU A 90 -1.31 3.43 15.81
CA GLU A 90 -2.72 3.74 16.03
C GLU A 90 -3.40 3.98 14.68
N THR A 91 -4.49 3.26 14.43
CA THR A 91 -5.26 3.36 13.20
C THR A 91 -6.68 2.84 13.41
N ALA A 92 -7.51 3.03 12.38
CA ALA A 92 -8.86 2.52 12.38
C ALA A 92 -9.18 1.92 11.02
N PHE A 93 -9.92 0.80 11.03
CA PHE A 93 -10.37 0.11 9.84
C PHE A 93 -11.88 -0.06 9.84
N THR A 94 -12.45 0.08 8.65
CA THR A 94 -13.85 -0.25 8.39
C THR A 94 -13.91 -1.54 7.59
N GLY A 95 -14.75 -2.48 8.00
CA GLY A 95 -14.90 -3.73 7.29
C GLY A 95 -16.04 -4.59 7.82
N LYS A 96 -16.27 -5.73 7.18
CA LYS A 96 -17.24 -6.73 7.62
C LYS A 96 -16.56 -7.65 8.63
N LEU A 97 -17.16 -7.81 9.81
CA LEU A 97 -16.66 -8.73 10.83
C LEU A 97 -16.99 -10.18 10.46
N GLN A 98 -15.99 -11.06 10.51
CA GLN A 98 -16.14 -12.50 10.40
C GLN A 98 -15.49 -13.20 11.58
N TYR A 99 -16.06 -14.33 11.98
CA TYR A 99 -15.51 -15.18 13.02
C TYR A 99 -15.10 -16.52 12.40
N SER A 100 -13.87 -16.96 12.67
CA SER A 100 -13.41 -18.30 12.29
C SER A 100 -13.51 -19.24 13.47
N PRO A 101 -14.37 -20.27 13.43
CA PRO A 101 -14.52 -21.23 14.52
C PRO A 101 -13.27 -22.11 14.69
N VAL A 102 -12.50 -22.32 13.64
CA VAL A 102 -11.31 -23.19 13.65
C VAL A 102 -10.18 -22.60 14.50
N GLY A 103 -10.06 -21.27 14.51
CA GLY A 103 -8.99 -20.56 15.23
C GLY A 103 -9.48 -19.69 16.38
N SER A 104 -10.79 -19.68 16.65
CA SER A 104 -11.46 -18.76 17.59
C SER A 104 -11.00 -17.30 17.43
N LYS A 105 -10.80 -16.88 16.18
CA LYS A 105 -10.27 -15.55 15.83
C LYS A 105 -11.31 -14.76 15.06
N TYR A 106 -11.30 -13.45 15.32
CA TYR A 106 -12.09 -12.48 14.59
C TYR A 106 -11.26 -11.89 13.46
N PHE A 107 -11.89 -11.71 12.31
CA PHE A 107 -11.30 -11.12 11.12
C PHE A 107 -12.14 -9.97 10.64
N LEU A 108 -11.49 -8.88 10.27
CA LEU A 108 -12.11 -7.75 9.60
C LEU A 108 -11.79 -7.83 8.11
N ILE A 109 -12.82 -8.04 7.29
CA ILE A 109 -12.69 -8.01 5.83
C ILE A 109 -12.92 -6.59 5.37
N THR A 110 -11.85 -5.92 4.95
CA THR A 110 -11.90 -4.53 4.49
C THR A 110 -12.42 -4.42 3.05
N THR A 111 -12.68 -3.19 2.60
CA THR A 111 -13.08 -2.91 1.21
C THR A 111 -11.99 -3.25 0.19
N SER A 112 -10.71 -3.24 0.60
CA SER A 112 -9.59 -3.69 -0.22
C SER A 112 -9.47 -5.22 -0.33
N SER A 113 -10.46 -5.97 0.16
CA SER A 113 -10.44 -7.44 0.24
C SER A 113 -9.26 -7.99 1.06
N GLU A 114 -8.73 -7.18 1.97
CA GLU A 114 -7.72 -7.60 2.92
C GLU A 114 -8.40 -8.12 4.20
N ALA A 115 -7.90 -9.24 4.70
CA ALA A 115 -8.33 -9.79 5.99
C ALA A 115 -7.34 -9.36 7.07
N ILE A 116 -7.83 -8.57 8.03
CA ILE A 116 -7.08 -8.12 9.20
C ILE A 116 -7.51 -8.96 10.39
N THR A 117 -6.56 -9.53 11.14
CA THR A 117 -6.87 -10.30 12.34
C THR A 117 -7.11 -9.35 13.50
N LEU A 118 -8.21 -9.52 14.22
CA LEU A 118 -8.54 -8.71 15.39
C LEU A 118 -8.11 -9.43 16.66
N GLU A 119 -7.30 -8.76 17.46
CA GLU A 119 -6.98 -9.14 18.84
C GLU A 119 -7.92 -8.35 19.75
N VAL A 120 -8.92 -9.05 20.31
CA VAL A 120 -10.02 -8.44 21.05
C VAL A 120 -9.75 -8.59 22.54
N PRO A 121 -9.76 -7.50 23.32
CA PRO A 121 -9.61 -7.58 24.76
C PRO A 121 -10.88 -8.16 25.41
N ASN A 122 -10.73 -8.83 26.56
CA ASN A 122 -11.81 -9.58 27.22
C ASN A 122 -13.02 -8.73 27.65
N ASN A 123 -12.89 -7.40 27.63
CA ASN A 123 -13.95 -6.45 27.97
C ASN A 123 -14.89 -6.12 26.80
N LEU A 124 -14.60 -6.58 25.58
CA LEU A 124 -15.36 -6.22 24.39
C LEU A 124 -15.97 -7.46 23.72
N ASP A 125 -17.31 -7.50 23.64
CA ASP A 125 -18.04 -8.60 22.99
C ASP A 125 -18.36 -8.27 21.52
N LEU A 126 -17.69 -8.97 20.61
CA LEU A 126 -17.90 -8.85 19.16
C LEU A 126 -18.93 -9.84 18.60
N PHE A 127 -19.46 -10.75 19.41
CA PHE A 127 -20.29 -11.84 18.92
C PHE A 127 -21.57 -11.34 18.24
N THR A 128 -22.19 -10.29 18.79
CA THR A 128 -23.40 -9.67 18.26
C THR A 128 -23.18 -8.88 16.96
N LEU A 129 -21.93 -8.59 16.62
CA LEU A 129 -21.53 -7.79 15.45
C LEU A 129 -21.04 -8.67 14.29
N ILE A 130 -20.99 -10.00 14.47
CA ILE A 130 -20.56 -10.93 13.42
C ILE A 130 -21.47 -10.78 12.19
N GLY A 131 -20.85 -10.63 11.02
CA GLY A 131 -21.54 -10.43 9.75
C GLY A 131 -21.95 -8.98 9.46
N LYS A 132 -21.82 -8.06 10.42
CA LYS A 132 -22.08 -6.64 10.20
C LYS A 132 -20.84 -5.88 9.77
N ARG A 133 -21.04 -4.70 9.18
CA ARG A 133 -19.97 -3.74 8.94
C ARG A 133 -19.71 -2.95 10.22
N ILE A 134 -18.46 -2.97 10.67
CA ILE A 134 -18.02 -2.29 11.88
C ILE A 134 -16.88 -1.32 11.56
N PHE A 135 -16.73 -0.33 12.41
CA PHE A 135 -15.58 0.55 12.50
C PHE A 135 -14.78 0.15 13.73
N ALA A 136 -13.56 -0.38 13.54
CA ALA A 136 -12.69 -0.84 14.62
C ALA A 136 -11.48 0.08 14.74
N VAL A 137 -11.19 0.54 15.96
CA VAL A 137 -10.09 1.45 16.29
C VAL A 137 -9.09 0.72 17.17
N GLY A 138 -7.79 0.93 16.94
CA GLY A 138 -6.77 0.27 17.74
C GLY A 138 -5.35 0.41 17.22
N GLU A 139 -4.45 -0.42 17.74
CA GLU A 139 -3.06 -0.46 17.31
C GLU A 139 -2.86 -1.54 16.24
N TYR A 140 -2.40 -1.14 15.06
CA TYR A 140 -2.16 -2.04 13.94
C TYR A 140 -0.67 -2.32 13.75
N ASN A 141 -0.37 -3.60 13.59
CA ASN A 141 0.93 -4.07 13.18
C ASN A 141 0.89 -4.52 11.72
N LYS A 142 1.60 -3.77 10.86
CA LYS A 142 1.62 -4.02 9.42
C LYS A 142 2.31 -5.35 9.04
N GLN A 143 3.24 -5.85 9.86
CA GLN A 143 3.98 -7.08 9.56
C GLN A 143 3.11 -8.32 9.82
N THR A 144 2.40 -8.33 10.95
CA THR A 144 1.56 -9.48 11.35
C THR A 144 0.11 -9.35 10.88
N LYS A 145 -0.29 -8.18 10.39
CA LYS A 145 -1.68 -7.83 10.03
C LYS A 145 -2.66 -8.04 11.18
N ILE A 146 -2.20 -7.72 12.39
CA ILE A 146 -2.99 -7.80 13.61
C ILE A 146 -3.37 -6.39 14.04
N LEU A 147 -4.66 -6.19 14.32
CA LEU A 147 -5.19 -4.99 14.95
C LEU A 147 -5.59 -5.34 16.40
N LYS A 148 -4.89 -4.75 17.37
CA LYS A 148 -5.31 -4.77 18.78
C LYS A 148 -6.44 -3.79 18.96
N VAL A 149 -7.63 -4.30 19.16
CA VAL A 149 -8.85 -3.51 19.17
C VAL A 149 -8.98 -2.79 20.51
N ALA A 150 -9.11 -1.47 20.46
CA ALA A 150 -9.42 -0.63 21.62
C ALA A 150 -10.92 -0.32 21.71
N ASP A 151 -11.56 -0.03 20.57
CA ASP A 151 -12.98 0.31 20.50
C ASP A 151 -13.60 -0.13 19.17
N VAL A 152 -14.91 -0.41 19.17
CA VAL A 152 -15.68 -0.89 18.02
C VAL A 152 -17.05 -0.27 17.96
N LYS A 153 -17.43 0.20 16.76
CA LYS A 153 -18.73 0.79 16.48
C LYS A 153 -19.45 0.07 15.33
N ASP A 154 -20.73 -0.23 15.52
CA ASP A 154 -21.62 -0.77 14.48
C ASP A 154 -21.98 0.34 13.48
N LEU A 155 -21.84 0.06 12.19
CA LEU A 155 -22.24 0.97 11.11
C LEU A 155 -23.56 0.57 10.44
N GLU A 156 -24.10 -0.62 10.73
CA GLU A 156 -25.32 -1.15 10.12
C GLU A 156 -26.60 -0.75 10.88
N VAL A 157 -26.68 0.52 11.30
CA VAL A 157 -27.88 1.04 11.99
C VAL A 157 -28.91 1.44 10.94
N LEU A 158 -29.78 0.50 10.56
CA LEU A 158 -31.04 0.84 9.91
C LEU A 158 -31.96 1.55 10.91
N SER A 159 -32.64 2.62 10.47
CA SER A 159 -33.65 3.32 11.26
C SER A 159 -34.73 2.34 11.69
N LYS A 160 -34.87 2.10 13.00
CA LYS A 160 -35.90 1.21 13.57
C LYS A 160 -37.32 1.75 13.43
N THR A 161 -37.47 2.97 12.95
CA THR A 161 -38.78 3.61 12.80
C THR A 161 -39.36 3.27 11.43
N PRO A 162 -40.40 2.41 11.34
CA PRO A 162 -41.10 2.21 10.08
C PRO A 162 -41.71 3.54 9.65
N ILE A 163 -41.44 3.95 8.41
CA ILE A 163 -42.10 5.10 7.79
C ILE A 163 -43.49 4.60 7.37
N PRO A 164 -44.59 5.12 7.95
CA PRO A 164 -45.92 4.70 7.55
C PRO A 164 -46.15 5.05 6.08
N ILE A 165 -46.52 4.07 5.28
CA ILE A 165 -46.93 4.29 3.89
C ILE A 165 -48.27 5.04 3.95
N PRO A 166 -48.44 6.17 3.23
CA PRO A 166 -49.72 6.84 3.15
C PRO A 166 -50.74 5.89 2.50
N THR A 167 -51.59 5.30 3.32
CA THR A 167 -52.70 4.47 2.86
C THR A 167 -53.82 5.42 2.45
N ILE A 168 -53.98 5.64 1.16
CA ILE A 168 -55.15 6.31 0.59
C ILE A 168 -56.35 5.38 0.83
N ILE A 169 -57.15 5.68 1.84
CA ILE A 169 -58.43 5.02 2.04
C ILE A 169 -59.33 5.48 0.89
N ALA A 170 -59.68 4.57 -0.01
CA ALA A 170 -60.67 4.84 -1.04
C ALA A 170 -62.03 5.12 -0.37
N THR A 171 -62.52 6.34 -0.51
CA THR A 171 -63.88 6.71 -0.09
C THR A 171 -64.88 5.86 -0.87
N PRO A 172 -65.77 5.09 -0.23
CA PRO A 172 -66.80 4.36 -0.94
C PRO A 172 -67.72 5.34 -1.68
N ALA A 173 -67.79 5.21 -3.00
CA ALA A 173 -68.73 5.96 -3.82
C ALA A 173 -70.16 5.53 -3.45
N ALA A 174 -71.01 6.50 -3.11
CA ALA A 174 -72.41 6.25 -2.79
C ALA A 174 -73.09 5.53 -3.97
N THR A 175 -73.66 4.36 -3.69
CA THR A 175 -74.47 3.60 -4.65
C THR A 175 -75.71 4.42 -5.02
N PRO A 176 -76.03 4.61 -6.31
CA PRO A 176 -77.23 5.33 -6.70
C PRO A 176 -78.47 4.57 -6.21
N SER A 177 -79.29 5.25 -5.41
CA SER A 177 -80.59 4.75 -4.93
C SER A 177 -81.54 4.62 -6.13
N SER A 178 -81.93 3.39 -6.47
CA SER A 178 -83.00 3.15 -7.43
C SER A 178 -84.34 3.48 -6.78
N THR A 179 -84.92 4.64 -7.11
CA THR A 179 -86.30 4.98 -6.80
C THR A 179 -87.24 3.93 -7.43
N PRO A 180 -88.11 3.24 -6.68
CA PRO A 180 -89.09 2.36 -7.28
C PRO A 180 -90.17 3.19 -7.99
N ILE A 181 -90.45 2.83 -9.24
CA ILE A 181 -91.58 3.35 -10.02
C ILE A 181 -92.87 2.81 -9.38
N PRO A 182 -93.87 3.65 -9.04
CA PRO A 182 -95.13 3.19 -8.50
C PRO A 182 -95.87 2.35 -9.55
N THR A 183 -96.25 1.14 -9.17
CA THR A 183 -97.13 0.25 -9.94
C THR A 183 -98.57 0.71 -9.70
N ASP A 184 -99.23 1.17 -10.76
CA ASP A 184 -100.66 1.47 -10.75
C ASP A 184 -101.45 0.20 -10.42
N VAL A 185 -102.16 0.22 -9.30
CA VAL A 185 -103.22 -0.76 -8.98
C VAL A 185 -104.52 -0.19 -9.51
N ILE A 186 -104.99 -0.75 -10.63
CA ILE A 186 -106.35 -0.54 -11.14
C ILE A 186 -107.27 -1.39 -10.27
N ASP A 187 -107.99 -0.77 -9.33
CA ASP A 187 -109.13 -1.40 -8.66
C ASP A 187 -110.43 -0.94 -9.35
N ASN A 188 -110.97 -1.85 -10.17
CA ASN A 188 -112.29 -1.75 -10.75
C ASN A 188 -113.31 -2.36 -9.78
N SER A 189 -113.99 -1.52 -9.02
CA SER A 189 -115.18 -1.92 -8.26
C SER A 189 -116.25 -0.84 -8.31
N GLN A 190 -117.17 -1.00 -9.27
CA GLN A 190 -118.47 -0.35 -9.33
C GLN A 190 -119.32 -0.74 -8.10
N THR A 191 -120.14 0.18 -7.57
CA THR A 191 -121.61 0.02 -7.30
C THR A 191 -122.11 1.22 -6.47
N ASN A 192 -122.95 2.09 -7.04
CA ASN A 192 -124.43 2.10 -7.03
C ASN A 192 -125.06 2.74 -5.77
N LEU A 193 -125.49 4.02 -5.88
CA LEU A 193 -126.89 4.49 -5.77
C LEU A 193 -126.95 6.02 -5.81
#